data_AF-A0A935FQM1-F1
#
_entry.id   AF-A0A935FQM1-F1
#
_cell.length_a   1.000
_cell.length_b   1.000
_cell.length_c   1.000
_cell.angle_alpha   90.00
_cell.angle_beta   90.00
_cell.angle_gamma   90.00
#
_symmetry.space_group_name_H-M   'P 1'
#
loop_
_entity.id
_entity.type
_entity.pdbx_description
1 polymer ?
#
loop_
_entity_poly.entity_id
_entity_poly.type
_entity_poly.pdbx_seq_one_letter_code
_entity_poly.pdbx_strand_id
1 'polypeptide(L)' 'MLSVADCVPVFLYDPLKKIAAGIHSGWKGSAGKILTLTINELHERFDVEPSHLIAYIGRASPQKL' A
#
# COMPACT_ATOMS: atom_id res chain seq x y z
N MET A 1 8.15 -8.92 5.82
CA MET A 1 9.30 -8.49 5.01
C MET A 1 8.80 -8.22 3.60
N LEU A 2 9.09 -7.05 3.03
CA LEU A 2 8.68 -6.64 1.68
C LEU A 2 9.93 -6.44 0.83
N SER A 3 10.09 -7.21 -0.24
CA SER A 3 11.25 -7.14 -1.13
C SER A 3 10.84 -6.53 -2.46
N VAL A 4 11.49 -5.44 -2.86
CA VAL A 4 11.24 -4.74 -4.13
C VAL A 4 12.57 -4.33 -4.77
N ALA A 5 12.64 -4.34 -6.11
CA ALA A 5 13.82 -3.90 -6.85
C ALA A 5 13.52 -2.65 -7.70
N ASP A 6 12.52 -2.75 -8.59
CA ASP A 6 12.15 -1.66 -9.54
C ASP A 6 10.73 -1.13 -9.37
N CYS A 7 9.96 -1.69 -8.44
CA CYS A 7 8.56 -1.32 -8.21
C CYS A 7 8.44 -0.34 -7.04
N VAL A 8 7.33 0.41 -6.99
CA VAL A 8 7.05 1.35 -5.90
C VAL A 8 6.63 0.58 -4.65
N PRO A 9 7.39 0.59 -3.55
CA PRO A 9 6.88 0.11 -2.28
C PRO A 9 5.97 1.19 -1.69
N VAL A 10 4.78 0.80 -1.24
CA VAL A 10 3.88 1.67 -0.47
C VAL A 10 3.67 1.05 0.90
N PHE A 11 3.77 1.87 1.93
CA PHE A 11 3.43 1.47 3.29
C PHE A 11 2.24 2.30 3.77
N LEU A 12 1.25 1.62 4.36
CA LEU A 12 0.11 2.25 5.00
C LEU A 12 0.20 2.01 6.50
N TYR A 13 -0.08 3.03 7.29
CA TYR A 13 -0.09 2.94 8.74
C TYR A 13 -1.28 3.67 9.33
N ASP A 14 -2.05 2.97 10.17
CA ASP A 14 -3.06 3.58 11.04
C ASP A 14 -2.45 3.76 12.45
N PRO A 15 -2.24 5.00 12.93
CA PRO A 15 -1.66 5.25 14.25
C PRO A 15 -2.64 4.95 15.40
N LEU A 16 -3.95 5.00 15.16
CA LEU A 16 -4.96 4.74 16.18
C LEU A 16 -5.07 3.23 16.45
N LYS A 17 -5.11 2.43 15.37
CA LYS A 17 -5.19 0.97 15.48
C LYS A 17 -3.83 0.28 15.56
N LYS A 18 -2.74 1.00 15.30
CA LYS A 18 -1.36 0.48 15.24
C LYS A 18 -1.20 -0.65 14.23
N ILE A 19 -1.89 -0.53 13.09
CA ILE A 19 -1.86 -1.51 12.00
C ILE A 19 -1.03 -0.96 10.86
N ALA A 20 -0.15 -1.81 10.30
CA ALA A 20 0.68 -1.48 9.17
C ALA A 20 0.48 -2.48 8.03
N ALA A 21 0.50 -1.99 6.80
CA ALA A 21 0.52 -2.81 5.58
C ALA A 21 1.70 -2.39 4.69
N GLY A 22 2.42 -3.38 4.15
CA GLY A 22 3.46 -3.18 3.15
C GLY A 22 3.00 -3.72 1.80
N ILE A 23 3.03 -2.88 0.76
CA ILE A 23 2.49 -3.16 -0.56
C ILE A 23 3.60 -3.06 -1.60
N HIS A 24 3.74 -4.12 -2.40
CA HIS A 24 4.57 -4.12 -3.61
C HIS A 24 3.73 -3.57 -4.79
N SER A 25 3.88 -2.27 -5.09
CA SER A 25 3.09 -1.59 -6.12
C SER A 25 3.88 -1.44 -7.43
N GLY A 26 4.08 -2.57 -8.13
CA GLY A 26 4.61 -2.58 -9.51
C GLY A 26 3.55 -2.23 -10.55
N TRP A 27 3.95 -2.03 -11.82
CA TRP A 27 3.05 -1.60 -12.90
C TRP A 27 1.77 -2.45 -13.00
N LYS A 28 1.91 -3.78 -12.94
CA LYS A 28 0.80 -4.73 -13.02
C LYS A 28 -0.13 -4.61 -11.80
N GLY A 29 0.43 -4.42 -10.62
CA GLY A 29 -0.33 -4.25 -9.38
C GLY A 29 -1.08 -2.91 -9.35
N SER A 30 -0.42 -1.84 -9.79
CA SER A 30 -1.04 -0.51 -9.93
C SER A 30 -2.20 -0.54 -10.93
N ALA A 31 -2.02 -1.16 -12.10
CA ALA A 31 -3.10 -1.35 -13.07
C ALA A 31 -4.25 -2.20 -12.50
N GLY A 32 -3.93 -3.18 -11.66
CA GLY A 32 -4.90 -3.99 -10.90
C GLY A 32 -5.45 -3.32 -9.64
N LYS A 33 -5.19 -2.03 -9.40
CA LYS A 33 -5.65 -1.27 -8.23
C LYS A 33 -5.26 -1.89 -6.87
N ILE A 34 -4.06 -2.47 -6.78
CA ILE A 34 -3.60 -3.16 -5.55
C ILE A 34 -3.70 -2.30 -4.29
N LEU A 35 -3.50 -0.98 -4.42
CA LEU A 35 -3.62 -0.04 -3.30
C LEU A 35 -5.06 0.04 -2.78
N THR A 36 -6.05 0.20 -3.66
CA THR A 36 -7.46 0.26 -3.30
C THR A 36 -7.92 -1.05 -2.68
N LEU A 37 -7.52 -2.18 -3.27
CA LEU A 37 -7.83 -3.51 -2.71
C LEU A 37 -7.27 -3.67 -1.29
N THR A 38 -6.03 -3.19 -1.06
CA THR A 38 -5.42 -3.26 0.28
C THR A 38 -6.14 -2.35 1.28
N ILE A 39 -6.53 -1.13 0.89
CA ILE A 39 -7.28 -0.22 1.77
C ILE A 39 -8.64 -0.81 2.14
N ASN A 40 -9.36 -1.39 1.17
CA ASN A 40 -10.64 -2.03 1.43
C ASN A 40 -10.48 -3.24 2.37
N GLU A 41 -9.45 -4.06 2.17
CA GLU A 41 -9.16 -5.19 3.06
C GLU A 41 -8.86 -4.73 4.49
N LEU A 42 -8.11 -3.63 4.64
CA LEU A 42 -7.83 -3.01 5.94
C LEU A 42 -9.11 -2.51 6.62
N HIS A 43 -10.00 -1.88 5.87
CA HIS A 43 -11.29 -1.44 6.37
C HIS A 43 -12.19 -2.62 6.76
N GLU A 44 -12.37 -3.60 5.88
CA GLU A 44 -13.32 -4.70 6.09
C GLU A 44 -12.89 -5.66 7.20
N ARG A 45 -11.60 -5.95 7.32
CA ARG A 45 -11.11 -6.98 8.26
C ARG A 45 -10.55 -6.44 9.55
N PHE A 46 -10.09 -5.20 9.54
CA PHE A 46 -9.44 -4.59 10.69
C PHE A 46 -10.12 -3.29 11.14
N ASP A 47 -11.21 -2.90 10.45
CA ASP A 47 -12.00 -1.72 10.77
C ASP A 47 -11.13 -0.45 10.76
N VAL A 48 -10.11 -0.42 9.89
CA VAL A 48 -9.23 0.74 9.69
C VAL A 48 -9.95 1.73 8.80
N GLU A 49 -10.16 2.94 9.30
CA GLU A 49 -10.75 4.03 8.52
C GLU A 49 -9.73 4.59 7.52
N PRO A 50 -10.05 4.69 6.22
CA PRO A 50 -9.12 5.20 5.21
C PRO A 50 -8.61 6.62 5.50
N SER A 51 -9.38 7.45 6.20
CA SER A 51 -9.01 8.81 6.59
C SER A 51 -7.90 8.88 7.65
N HIS A 52 -7.65 7.80 8.39
CA HIS A 52 -6.58 7.72 9.38
C HIS A 52 -5.26 7.21 8.81
N LEU A 53 -5.27 6.68 7.58
CA LEU A 53 -4.11 6.07 6.97
C LEU A 53 -3.06 7.11 6.60
N ILE A 54 -1.86 6.91 7.13
CA ILE A 54 -0.64 7.59 6.68
C ILE A 54 0.00 6.71 5.61
N ALA A 55 0.20 7.27 4.42
CA ALA A 55 0.86 6.60 3.32
C ALA A 55 2.30 7.07 3.17
N TYR A 56 3.25 6.13 3.18
CA TYR A 56 4.63 6.36 2.78
C TYR A 56 4.89 5.69 1.43
N ILE A 57 5.36 6.47 0.46
CA ILE A 57 5.71 6.01 -0.87
C ILE A 57 7.23 6.00 -0.97
N GLY A 58 7.83 4.82 -1.07
CA GLY A 58 9.28 4.70 -1.19
C GLY A 58 9.78 4.94 -2.61
N ARG A 59 11.10 5.01 -2.76
CA ARG A 59 11.77 5.23 -4.05
C ARG A 59 11.53 4.07 -5.02
N ALA A 60 11.30 4.38 -6.29
CA ALA A 60 11.27 3.41 -7.37
C ALA A 60 11.78 3.97 -8.69
N SER A 61 12.09 3.06 -9.61
CA SER A 61 12.37 3.39 -11.01
C SER A 61 11.06 3.80 -11.72
N PRO A 62 11.12 4.63 -12.78
CA PRO A 62 9.96 4.91 -13.63
C PRO A 62 9.33 3.60 -14.12
N GLN A 63 8.03 3.45 -13.88
CA GLN A 63 7.31 2.26 -14.32
C GLN A 63 7.01 2.37 -15.81
N LYS A 64 7.13 1.26 -16.53
CA LYS A 64 6.67 1.18 -17.93
C LYS A 64 5.14 1.27 -17.90
N LEU A 65 4.60 2.41 -18.36
CA LEU A 65 3.19 2.59 -18.68
C LEU A 65 2.90 1.93 -20.03
#